data_AF-Q9RCC1-F1
#
_entry.id   AF-Q9RCC1-F1
#
_cell.length_a   1.000
_cell.length_b   1.000
_cell.length_c   1.000
_cell.angle_alpha   90.00
_cell.angle_beta   90.00
_cell.angle_gamma   90.00
#
_symmetry.space_group_name_H-M   'P 1'
#
loop_
_entity.id
_entity.type
_entity.pdbx_description
1 polymer ?
#
loop_
_entity_poly.entity_id
_entity_poly.type
_entity_poly.pdbx_seq_one_letter_code
_entity_poly.pdbx_strand_id
1 'polypeptide(L)' 'MKFPGKRKSKHYFPVNARDPLLQSVQAENEVSTSYIVGIDQTLVDIEAKVDEDFITRYGLSQGHSLVIEDDVA' A
#
# COMPACT_ATOMS: atom_id res chain seq x y z
N MET A 1 1.77 12.30 9.83
CA MET A 1 1.63 12.04 8.37
C MET A 1 2.82 12.66 7.63
N LYS A 2 3.17 12.20 6.42
CA LYS A 2 4.19 12.84 5.57
C LYS A 2 3.53 13.72 4.51
N PHE A 3 4.22 14.75 4.04
CA PHE A 3 3.72 15.58 2.94
C PHE A 3 3.67 14.77 1.64
N PRO A 4 2.58 14.86 0.85
CA PRO A 4 2.49 14.13 -0.41
C PRO A 4 3.36 14.78 -1.49
N GLY A 5 4.43 14.08 -1.88
CA GLY A 5 5.38 14.52 -2.89
C GLY A 5 6.51 15.42 -2.35
N LYS A 6 7.27 16.03 -3.26
CA LYS A 6 8.50 16.79 -2.95
C LYS A 6 8.53 18.23 -3.48
N ARG A 7 7.41 18.75 -3.99
CA ARG A 7 7.33 20.12 -4.51
C ARG A 7 7.39 21.14 -3.36
N LYS A 8 7.97 22.31 -3.62
CA LYS A 8 7.94 23.43 -2.66
C LYS A 8 6.48 23.85 -2.42
N SER A 9 6.03 23.84 -1.17
CA SER A 9 4.70 24.29 -0.79
C SER A 9 4.72 25.77 -0.41
N LYS A 10 3.68 26.50 -0.80
CA LYS A 10 3.49 27.90 -0.38
C LYS A 10 3.06 28.01 1.09
N HIS A 11 2.35 26.99 1.59
CA HIS A 11 1.88 26.92 2.96
C HIS A 11 2.63 25.86 3.75
N TYR A 12 2.88 26.15 5.02
CA TYR A 12 3.46 25.21 5.96
C TYR A 12 2.52 24.02 6.17
N PHE A 13 3.07 22.81 6.16
CA PHE A 13 2.30 21.59 6.41
C PHE A 13 2.91 20.87 7.61
N PRO A 14 2.20 20.78 8.74
CA PRO A 14 2.73 20.15 9.93
C PRO A 14 2.75 18.62 9.76
N VAL A 15 3.92 18.02 9.98
CA VAL A 15 4.12 16.56 9.87
C VAL A 15 4.09 15.85 11.22
N ASN A 16 4.17 16.62 12.31
CA ASN A 16 4.14 16.15 13.70
C ASN A 16 3.25 17.09 14.53
N ALA A 17 2.40 16.51 15.38
CA ALA A 17 1.51 17.26 16.28
C ALA A 17 2.27 18.01 17.39
N ARG A 18 3.50 17.60 17.72
CA ARG A 18 4.32 18.23 18.79
C ARG A 18 5.11 19.46 18.33
N ASP A 19 4.83 20.01 17.15
CA ASP A 19 5.47 21.23 16.67
C ASP A 19 5.13 22.41 17.60
N PRO A 20 6.13 23.12 18.17
CA PRO A 20 5.90 24.27 19.05
C PRO A 20 5.00 25.34 18.47
N LEU A 21 5.00 25.52 17.13
CA LEU A 21 4.15 26.51 16.45
C LEU A 21 2.66 26.15 16.46
N LEU A 22 2.33 24.89 16.77
CA LEU A 22 0.95 24.38 16.77
C LEU A 22 0.39 24.18 18.18
N GLN A 23 1.24 24.13 19.21
CA GLN A 23 0.84 23.81 20.60
C GLN A 23 -0.19 24.79 21.18
N SER A 24 -0.17 26.06 20.77
CA SER A 24 -1.12 27.07 21.23
C SER A 24 -2.43 27.11 20.46
N VAL A 25 -2.51 26.40 19.32
CA VAL A 25 -3.65 26.44 18.38
C VAL A 25 -4.44 25.12 18.39
N GLN A 26 -3.85 24.03 18.89
CA GLN A 26 -4.51 22.72 18.97
C GLN A 26 -5.59 22.71 20.06
N ALA A 27 -6.82 22.37 19.68
CA ALA A 27 -7.91 22.14 20.62
C ALA A 27 -7.72 20.78 21.34
N GLU A 28 -8.04 20.72 22.64
CA GLU A 28 -7.80 19.54 23.50
C GLU A 28 -8.48 18.23 23.01
N ASN A 29 -9.48 18.33 22.12
CA ASN A 29 -10.30 17.20 21.65
C ASN A 29 -10.28 17.01 20.13
N GLU A 30 -9.14 17.23 19.48
CA GLU A 30 -9.03 17.02 18.03
C GLU A 30 -8.81 15.53 17.68
N VAL A 31 -9.74 14.94 16.91
CA VAL A 31 -9.55 13.62 16.28
C VAL A 31 -8.49 13.78 15.19
N SER A 32 -7.22 13.66 15.58
CA SER A 32 -6.05 14.02 14.77
C SER A 32 -5.52 12.89 13.89
N THR A 33 -6.09 11.69 13.98
CA THR A 33 -5.63 10.52 13.23
C THR A 33 -6.47 10.31 11.97
N SER A 34 -5.93 10.71 10.83
CA SER A 34 -6.41 10.26 9.53
C SER A 34 -5.71 8.96 9.13
N TYR A 35 -6.47 7.97 8.69
CA TYR A 35 -5.95 6.69 8.22
C TYR A 35 -6.70 6.26 6.95
N ILE A 36 -6.04 5.42 6.15
CA ILE A 36 -6.64 4.78 4.98
C ILE A 36 -6.92 3.33 5.38
N VAL A 37 -8.06 2.81 4.94
CA VAL A 37 -8.42 1.40 5.08
C VAL A 37 -8.47 0.76 3.69
N GLY A 38 -8.09 -0.51 3.61
CA GLY A 38 -8.13 -1.31 2.40
C GLY A 38 -8.72 -2.68 2.70
N ILE A 39 -9.34 -3.28 1.69
CA ILE A 39 -9.81 -4.67 1.71
C ILE A 39 -9.03 -5.39 0.63
N ASP A 40 -8.38 -6.50 0.99
CA ASP A 40 -7.56 -7.29 0.08
C ASP A 40 -7.55 -8.77 0.51
N GLN A 41 -7.09 -9.65 -0.37
CA GLN A 41 -6.81 -11.04 -0.05
C GLN A 41 -5.43 -11.17 0.60
N THR A 42 -5.33 -11.92 1.70
CA THR A 42 -4.03 -12.19 2.34
C THR A 42 -3.30 -13.25 1.51
N LEU A 43 -2.23 -12.85 0.82
CA LEU A 43 -1.47 -13.68 -0.12
C LEU A 43 0.02 -13.71 0.24
N VAL A 44 0.72 -14.73 -0.28
CA VAL A 44 2.18 -14.87 -0.20
C VAL A 44 2.71 -15.05 -1.62
N ASP A 45 3.58 -14.15 -2.07
CA ASP A 45 4.19 -14.25 -3.39
C ASP A 45 5.35 -15.26 -3.37
N ILE A 46 5.28 -16.23 -4.30
CA ILE A 46 6.36 -17.19 -4.57
C ILE A 46 6.85 -16.94 -5.99
N GLU A 47 8.05 -16.36 -6.12
CA GLU A 47 8.64 -16.04 -7.41
C GLU A 47 9.62 -17.12 -7.87
N ALA A 48 9.44 -17.60 -9.11
CA ALA A 48 10.36 -18.52 -9.76
C ALA A 48 10.43 -18.23 -11.26
N LYS A 49 11.63 -18.38 -11.84
CA LYS A 49 11.79 -18.34 -13.29
C LYS A 49 11.50 -19.73 -13.86
N VAL A 50 10.55 -19.81 -14.78
CA VAL A 50 10.15 -21.05 -15.46
C VAL A 50 10.26 -20.90 -16.97
N ASP A 51 10.18 -22.01 -17.69
CA ASP A 51 10.09 -22.06 -19.15
C ASP A 51 8.63 -21.99 -19.64
N GLU A 52 8.45 -21.86 -20.95
CA GLU A 52 7.12 -21.82 -21.58
C GLU A 52 6.38 -23.15 -21.46
N ASP A 53 7.11 -24.27 -21.39
CA ASP A 53 6.56 -25.61 -21.22
C ASP A 53 5.87 -25.74 -19.86
N PHE A 54 6.42 -25.16 -18.79
CA PHE A 54 5.79 -25.10 -17.48
C PHE A 54 4.47 -24.33 -17.53
N ILE A 55 4.46 -23.14 -18.15
CA ILE A 55 3.26 -22.31 -18.27
C ILE A 55 2.14 -23.10 -18.98
N THR A 56 2.47 -23.76 -20.09
CA THR A 56 1.51 -24.56 -20.85
C THR A 56 1.02 -25.78 -20.06
N ARG A 57 1.90 -26.46 -19.32
CA ARG A 57 1.57 -27.65 -18.52
C ARG A 57 0.48 -27.39 -17.49
N TYR A 58 0.51 -26.22 -16.86
CA TYR A 58 -0.46 -25.81 -15.85
C TYR A 58 -1.64 -25.03 -16.43
N GLY A 59 -1.77 -24.96 -17.76
CA GLY A 59 -2.86 -24.24 -18.42
C GLY A 59 -2.85 -22.73 -18.16
N LEU A 60 -1.68 -22.17 -17.83
CA LEU A 60 -1.53 -20.74 -17.54
C LEU A 60 -1.36 -19.95 -18.85
N SER A 61 -1.63 -18.64 -18.78
CA SER A 61 -1.42 -17.72 -19.89
C SER A 61 -0.57 -16.55 -19.44
N GLN A 62 0.48 -16.23 -20.21
CA GLN A 62 1.45 -15.19 -19.86
C GLN A 62 0.74 -13.84 -19.62
N GLY A 63 1.11 -13.17 -18.53
CA GLY A 63 0.54 -11.86 -18.15
C GLY A 63 -0.84 -11.93 -17.47
N HIS A 64 -1.40 -13.11 -17.26
CA HIS A 64 -2.66 -13.28 -16.51
C HIS A 64 -2.39 -13.61 -15.03
N SER A 65 -3.30 -13.17 -14.16
CA SER A 65 -3.45 -13.70 -12.81
C SER A 65 -4.62 -14.69 -12.84
N LEU A 66 -4.32 -15.97 -12.59
CA LEU A 66 -5.27 -17.07 -12.71
C LEU A 66 -5.33 -17.80 -11.37
N VAL A 67 -6.54 -18.08 -10.90
CA VAL A 67 -6.77 -19.00 -9.79
C VAL A 67 -6.69 -20.42 -10.34
N ILE A 68 -5.98 -21.29 -9.63
CA ILE A 68 -5.87 -22.71 -9.92
C ILE A 68 -6.58 -23.51 -8.83
N GLU A 69 -6.92 -24.76 -9.12
CA GLU A 69 -7.47 -25.68 -8.13
C GLU A 69 -6.42 -26.07 -7.09
N ASP A 70 -6.86 -26.39 -5.87
CA ASP A 70 -5.98 -26.70 -4.73
C ASP A 70 -5.07 -27.92 -5.00
N ASP A 71 -5.49 -28.86 -5.84
CA ASP A 71 -4.72 -30.07 -6.17
C ASP A 71 -3.60 -29.83 -7.19
N VAL A 72 -3.57 -28.63 -7.79
CA VAL A 72 -2.55 -28.18 -8.74
C VAL A 72 -1.44 -27.39 -8.05
N ALA A 73 -1.75 -26.77 -6.91
CA ALA A 73 -0.90 -25.82 -6.17
C ALA A 73 0.33 -26.45 -5.47
#